data_AF-A0A1L9RQS4-F1
#
_entry.id   AF-A0A1L9RQS4-F1
#
_cell.length_a   1.000
_cell.length_b   1.000
_cell.length_c   1.000
_cell.angle_alpha   90.00
_cell.angle_beta   90.00
_cell.angle_gamma   90.00
#
_symmetry.space_group_name_H-M   'P 1'
#
loop_
_entity.id
_entity.type
_entity.pdbx_description
1 polymer ?
#
loop_
_entity_poly.entity_id
_entity_poly.type
_entity_poly.pdbx_seq_one_letter_code
_entity_poly.pdbx_strand_id
1 'polypeptide(L)'
;MALGPYLKSTGDGYECLLCDRYFKNKKALYDHCRNTARHEWCERCRRVFKKRGAKTAHIRYSSSHNPCFECPRGDRGDFGSVGELKDHYEEAHSYCRPCERFFGNDNNLRMHNQTHHPRNLECYGCEQTFKSFSGMLIHLEFGNCSSGTDKSRIYKLAHQCYQRKKYTTGDDLHPYKCPGCDSWYSRLSGLYQHAEDVPGCSEWLEAPKCLAKLRHFIWLMI
;
A
#
# COMPACT_ATOMS: atom_id res chain seq x y z
N MET A 1 11.37 34.70 -12.99
CA MET A 1 10.22 34.00 -13.58
C MET A 1 9.58 34.89 -14.65
N ALA A 2 9.60 34.44 -15.90
CA ALA A 2 8.91 35.11 -17.01
C ALA A 2 7.39 35.12 -16.78
N LEU A 3 6.70 36.11 -17.32
CA LEU A 3 5.23 36.11 -17.37
C LEU A 3 4.76 34.91 -18.20
N GLY A 4 3.62 34.32 -17.83
CA GLY A 4 3.03 33.22 -18.60
C GLY A 4 2.59 33.68 -20.00
N PRO A 5 2.23 32.75 -20.91
CA PRO A 5 2.01 33.04 -22.33
C PRO A 5 0.87 34.03 -22.61
N TYR A 6 -0.02 34.25 -21.65
CA TYR A 6 -1.17 35.14 -21.76
C TYR A 6 -0.97 36.49 -21.06
N LEU A 7 0.22 36.75 -20.52
CA LEU A 7 0.54 37.95 -19.77
C LEU A 7 1.78 38.59 -20.38
N LYS A 8 1.72 39.89 -20.65
CA LYS A 8 2.81 40.62 -21.33
C LYS A 8 3.28 41.78 -20.46
N SER A 9 4.59 42.04 -20.46
CA SER A 9 5.17 43.28 -19.92
C SER A 9 5.34 44.25 -21.08
N THR A 10 4.81 45.46 -20.94
CA THR A 10 5.15 46.61 -21.79
C THR A 10 6.22 47.42 -21.07
N GLY A 11 6.90 48.34 -21.77
CA GLY A 11 7.96 49.17 -21.16
C GLY A 11 7.46 50.05 -20.01
N ASP A 12 6.16 50.31 -19.97
CA ASP A 12 5.46 51.21 -19.05
C ASP A 12 4.41 50.50 -18.18
N GLY A 13 4.16 49.20 -18.38
CA GLY A 13 3.09 48.48 -17.69
C GLY A 13 2.96 47.00 -18.04
N TYR A 14 1.75 46.48 -17.84
CA TYR A 14 1.45 45.05 -17.99
C TYR A 14 0.09 44.83 -18.64
N GLU A 15 -0.03 43.78 -19.43
CA GLU A 15 -1.23 43.50 -20.23
C GLU A 15 -1.71 42.06 -20.04
N CYS A 16 -3.03 41.89 -19.88
CA CYS A 16 -3.70 40.59 -19.92
C CYS A 16 -4.20 40.30 -21.34
N LEU A 17 -3.55 39.39 -22.05
CA LEU A 17 -3.88 39.05 -23.44
C LEU A 17 -5.16 38.21 -23.61
N LEU A 18 -5.83 37.82 -22.50
CA LEU A 18 -7.12 37.12 -22.57
C LEU A 18 -8.32 38.06 -22.61
N CYS A 19 -8.14 39.32 -22.19
CA CYS A 19 -9.21 40.32 -22.13
C CYS A 19 -8.76 41.73 -22.52
N ASP A 20 -7.55 41.84 -23.05
CA ASP A 20 -6.92 43.06 -23.58
C ASP A 20 -6.93 44.24 -22.60
N ARG A 21 -6.72 43.94 -21.31
CA ARG A 21 -6.68 44.94 -20.23
C ARG A 21 -5.25 45.28 -19.83
N TYR A 22 -5.02 46.59 -19.66
CA TYR A 22 -3.76 47.16 -19.19
C TYR A 22 -3.76 47.42 -17.68
N PHE A 23 -2.58 47.28 -17.07
CA PHE A 23 -2.34 47.47 -15.65
C PHE A 23 -1.00 48.18 -15.42
N LYS A 24 -1.00 49.16 -14.51
CA LYS A 24 0.19 49.95 -14.15
C LYS A 24 1.32 49.14 -13.52
N ASN A 25 1.03 47.98 -12.94
CA ASN A 25 2.04 47.12 -12.32
C ASN A 25 1.61 45.65 -12.30
N LYS A 26 2.60 44.77 -12.10
CA LYS A 26 2.42 43.31 -12.12
C LYS A 26 1.44 42.80 -11.07
N LYS A 27 1.40 43.44 -9.89
CA LYS A 27 0.49 43.06 -8.80
C LYS A 27 -0.97 43.28 -9.22
N ALA A 28 -1.28 44.45 -9.78
CA ALA A 28 -2.63 44.75 -10.27
C ALA A 28 -3.08 43.79 -11.37
N LEU A 29 -2.18 43.40 -12.29
CA LEU A 29 -2.46 42.37 -13.30
C LEU A 29 -2.79 41.00 -12.66
N TYR A 30 -1.99 40.55 -11.69
CA TYR A 30 -2.24 39.28 -11.01
C TYR A 30 -3.52 39.29 -10.19
N ASP A 31 -3.80 40.36 -9.45
CA ASP A 31 -5.03 40.52 -8.69
C ASP A 31 -6.26 40.50 -9.62
N HIS A 32 -6.15 41.11 -10.81
CA HIS A 32 -7.17 41.00 -11.84
C HIS A 32 -7.37 39.55 -12.31
N CYS A 33 -6.29 38.85 -12.69
CA CYS A 33 -6.38 37.48 -13.20
C CYS A 33 -6.89 36.48 -12.16
N ARG A 34 -6.59 36.72 -10.86
CA ARG A 34 -7.00 35.87 -9.74
C ARG A 34 -8.49 36.00 -9.40
N ASN A 35 -9.03 37.23 -9.47
CA ASN A 35 -10.36 37.53 -8.94
C ASN A 35 -11.45 37.65 -10.01
N THR A 36 -11.09 37.57 -11.29
CA THR A 36 -12.06 37.63 -12.40
C THR A 36 -12.66 36.26 -12.71
N ALA A 37 -13.97 36.22 -13.00
CA ALA A 37 -14.65 35.00 -13.47
C ALA A 37 -14.36 34.67 -14.95
N ARG A 38 -13.66 35.54 -15.69
CA ARG A 38 -13.40 35.38 -17.13
C ARG A 38 -12.23 34.45 -17.45
N HIS A 39 -11.37 34.17 -16.46
CA HIS A 39 -10.17 33.38 -16.65
C HIS A 39 -9.99 32.40 -15.50
N GLU A 40 -9.16 31.39 -15.71
CA GLU A 40 -8.83 30.40 -14.70
C GLU A 40 -7.43 30.66 -14.16
N TRP A 41 -7.32 30.75 -12.83
CA TRP A 41 -6.08 31.10 -12.16
C TRP A 41 -5.48 29.92 -11.40
N CYS A 42 -4.20 29.66 -11.62
CA CYS A 42 -3.40 28.72 -10.83
C CYS A 42 -2.62 29.50 -9.76
N GLU A 43 -2.93 29.27 -8.48
CA GLU A 43 -2.33 30.00 -7.36
C GLU A 43 -0.83 29.71 -7.21
N ARG A 44 -0.44 28.43 -7.26
CA ARG A 44 0.95 28.00 -7.06
C ARG A 44 1.89 28.54 -8.14
N CYS A 45 1.49 28.40 -9.40
CA CYS A 45 2.33 28.83 -10.53
C CYS A 45 2.08 30.29 -10.95
N ARG A 46 1.09 30.97 -10.37
CA ARG A 46 0.62 32.32 -10.78
C ARG A 46 0.40 32.42 -12.29
N ARG A 47 -0.18 31.37 -12.86
CA ARG A 47 -0.47 31.24 -14.31
C ARG A 47 -1.97 31.39 -14.55
N VAL A 48 -2.30 32.10 -15.63
CA VAL A 48 -3.67 32.29 -16.10
C VAL A 48 -3.95 31.34 -17.28
N PHE A 49 -5.18 30.85 -17.36
CA PHE A 49 -5.66 29.95 -18.40
C PHE A 49 -7.00 30.44 -18.94
N LYS A 50 -7.25 30.22 -20.23
CA LYS A 50 -8.53 30.59 -20.87
C LYS A 50 -9.71 29.73 -20.41
N LYS A 51 -9.48 28.46 -20.08
CA LYS A 51 -10.52 27.46 -19.78
C LYS A 51 -10.12 26.56 -18.60
N ARG A 52 -11.11 26.06 -17.86
CA ARG A 52 -10.91 25.17 -16.70
C ARG A 52 -10.17 23.88 -17.05
N GLY A 53 -10.47 23.30 -18.22
CA GLY A 53 -9.77 22.11 -18.71
C GLY A 53 -8.27 22.34 -18.92
N ALA A 54 -7.87 23.51 -19.42
CA ALA A 54 -6.46 23.85 -19.62
C ALA A 54 -5.71 24.01 -18.29
N LYS A 55 -6.34 24.63 -17.28
CA LYS A 55 -5.79 24.70 -15.92
C LYS A 55 -5.67 23.30 -15.29
N THR A 56 -6.67 22.46 -15.48
CA THR A 56 -6.68 21.07 -14.95
C THR A 56 -5.56 20.24 -15.58
N ALA A 57 -5.39 20.32 -16.90
CA ALA A 57 -4.29 19.65 -17.60
C ALA A 57 -2.93 20.19 -17.14
N HIS A 58 -2.79 21.51 -16.95
CA HIS A 58 -1.58 22.09 -16.39
C HIS A 58 -1.24 21.51 -15.01
N ILE A 59 -2.21 21.45 -14.09
CA ILE A 59 -1.99 20.89 -12.75
C ILE A 59 -1.61 19.41 -12.83
N ARG A 60 -2.23 18.63 -13.74
CA ARG A 60 -1.96 17.21 -13.90
C ARG A 60 -0.56 16.89 -14.43
N TYR A 61 -0.05 17.68 -15.38
CA TYR A 61 1.18 17.36 -16.11
C TYR A 61 2.38 18.24 -15.71
N SER A 62 2.21 19.16 -14.77
CA SER A 62 3.29 20.02 -14.31
C SER A 62 3.98 19.40 -13.09
N SER A 63 5.31 19.34 -13.14
CA SER A 63 6.14 18.94 -11.99
C SER A 63 6.09 19.90 -10.80
N SER A 64 5.48 21.09 -10.97
CA SER A 64 5.26 22.04 -9.87
C SER A 64 4.07 21.67 -8.99
N HIS A 65 3.25 20.71 -9.42
CA HIS A 65 1.98 20.36 -8.79
C HIS A 65 1.98 18.92 -8.31
N ASN A 66 1.34 18.67 -7.18
CA ASN A 66 1.21 17.34 -6.59
C ASN A 66 -0.27 17.06 -6.23
N PRO A 67 -1.18 16.95 -7.20
CA PRO A 67 -2.59 16.66 -6.95
C PRO A 67 -2.82 15.18 -6.61
N CYS A 68 -3.78 14.89 -5.73
CA CYS A 68 -4.33 13.55 -5.57
C CYS A 68 -5.50 13.34 -6.53
N PHE A 69 -5.39 12.36 -7.44
CA PHE A 69 -6.46 12.01 -8.38
C PHE A 69 -7.34 10.84 -7.91
N GLU A 70 -6.95 10.14 -6.85
CA GLU A 70 -7.72 9.03 -6.27
C GLU A 70 -8.83 9.52 -5.32
N CYS A 71 -8.78 10.78 -4.88
CA CYS A 71 -9.86 11.35 -4.06
C CYS A 71 -11.11 11.61 -4.92
N PRO A 72 -12.31 11.14 -4.50
CA PRO A 72 -13.55 11.17 -5.30
C PRO A 72 -14.08 12.58 -5.64
N ARG A 73 -13.46 13.65 -5.14
CA ARG A 73 -13.84 15.04 -5.43
C ARG A 73 -12.65 15.97 -5.69
N GLY A 74 -11.41 15.47 -5.68
CA GLY A 74 -10.22 16.34 -5.76
C GLY A 74 -10.07 17.30 -4.57
N ASP A 75 -10.79 17.04 -3.47
CA ASP A 75 -10.92 17.94 -2.32
C ASP A 75 -9.65 18.03 -1.47
N ARG A 76 -8.77 17.03 -1.58
CA ARG A 76 -7.44 17.09 -0.96
C ARG A 76 -6.50 17.66 -1.99
N GLY A 77 -6.39 18.99 -1.93
CA GLY A 77 -5.84 19.85 -2.95
C GLY A 77 -4.39 19.55 -3.36
N ASP A 78 -3.80 20.50 -4.06
CA ASP A 78 -2.44 20.41 -4.55
C ASP A 78 -1.41 20.44 -3.39
N PHE A 79 -0.78 19.29 -3.11
CA PHE A 79 0.13 19.10 -1.96
C PHE A 79 1.46 19.82 -2.16
N GLY A 80 2.05 20.35 -1.08
CA GLY A 80 3.25 21.17 -1.11
C GLY A 80 4.47 20.42 -1.68
N SER A 81 4.51 19.10 -1.46
CA SER A 81 5.57 18.22 -1.97
C SER A 81 5.04 16.87 -2.46
N VAL A 82 5.88 16.14 -3.21
CA VAL A 82 5.61 14.74 -3.57
C VAL A 82 5.56 13.84 -2.33
N GLY A 83 6.34 14.17 -1.28
CA GLY A 83 6.34 13.44 -0.02
C GLY A 83 4.99 13.51 0.67
N GLU A 84 4.46 14.72 0.85
CA GLU A 84 3.13 14.94 1.44
C GLU A 84 2.02 14.24 0.65
N LEU A 85 2.11 14.21 -0.69
CA LEU A 85 1.17 13.47 -1.52
C LEU A 85 1.26 11.95 -1.29
N LYS A 86 2.48 11.42 -1.16
CA LYS A 86 2.70 9.99 -0.88
C LYS A 86 2.22 9.60 0.52
N ASP A 87 2.49 10.43 1.52
CA ASP A 87 2.01 10.19 2.88
C ASP A 87 0.47 10.24 2.91
N HIS A 88 -0.14 11.19 2.19
CA HIS A 88 -1.59 11.19 1.98
C HIS A 88 -2.10 9.89 1.31
N TYR A 89 -1.37 9.35 0.33
CA TYR A 89 -1.75 8.09 -0.31
C TYR A 89 -1.76 6.93 0.68
N GLU A 90 -0.75 6.82 1.54
CA GLU A 90 -0.69 5.77 2.57
C GLU A 90 -1.80 5.90 3.63
N GLU A 91 -2.14 7.12 4.02
CA GLU A 91 -3.15 7.37 5.06
C GLU A 91 -4.59 7.23 4.58
N ALA A 92 -4.85 7.55 3.32
CA ALA A 92 -6.21 7.76 2.82
C ALA A 92 -6.67 6.75 1.77
N HIS A 93 -5.75 5.96 1.21
CA HIS A 93 -6.03 5.02 0.13
C HIS A 93 -5.32 3.71 0.42
N SER A 94 -5.78 2.62 -0.21
CA SER A 94 -5.07 1.36 -0.19
C SER A 94 -3.86 1.43 -1.15
N TYR A 95 -2.81 2.16 -0.73
CA TYR A 95 -1.61 2.46 -1.52
C TYR A 95 -0.38 1.67 -1.03
N CYS A 96 0.36 1.12 -1.97
CA CYS A 96 1.65 0.46 -1.72
C CYS A 96 2.79 1.42 -2.09
N ARG A 97 3.48 1.98 -1.09
CA ARG A 97 4.61 2.89 -1.30
C ARG A 97 5.82 2.26 -2.02
N PRO A 98 6.22 1.01 -1.75
CA PRO A 98 7.36 0.38 -2.45
C PRO A 98 7.23 0.28 -3.97
N CYS A 99 6.03 0.08 -4.51
CA CYS A 99 5.80 -0.03 -5.96
C CYS A 99 4.84 1.02 -6.52
N GLU A 100 4.46 1.99 -5.70
CA GLU A 100 3.60 3.13 -6.03
C GLU A 100 2.24 2.73 -6.63
N ARG A 101 1.64 1.64 -6.12
CA ARG A 101 0.41 1.06 -6.68
C ARG A 101 -0.80 1.21 -5.75
N PHE A 102 -1.95 1.55 -6.33
CA PHE A 102 -3.23 1.58 -5.63
C PHE A 102 -3.99 0.26 -5.76
N PHE A 103 -4.76 -0.06 -4.72
CA PHE A 103 -5.61 -1.25 -4.62
C PHE A 103 -7.04 -0.84 -4.32
N GLY A 104 -8.00 -1.68 -4.71
CA GLY A 104 -9.42 -1.39 -4.46
C GLY A 104 -9.85 -1.53 -3.00
N ASN A 105 -9.04 -2.14 -2.14
CA ASN A 105 -9.27 -2.27 -0.70
C ASN A 105 -8.00 -2.70 0.04
N ASP A 106 -8.04 -2.59 1.38
CA ASP A 106 -6.90 -2.88 2.25
C ASP A 106 -6.53 -4.36 2.32
N ASN A 107 -7.49 -5.26 2.09
CA ASN A 107 -7.21 -6.70 2.05
C ASN A 107 -6.30 -7.03 0.85
N ASN A 108 -6.60 -6.48 -0.32
CA ASN A 108 -5.80 -6.65 -1.52
C ASN A 108 -4.41 -6.02 -1.38
N LEU A 109 -4.33 -4.83 -0.76
CA LEU A 109 -3.04 -4.20 -0.44
C LEU A 109 -2.20 -5.08 0.50
N ARG A 110 -2.81 -5.63 1.56
CA ARG A 110 -2.13 -6.50 2.52
C ARG A 110 -1.56 -7.74 1.84
N MET A 111 -2.37 -8.44 1.05
CA MET A 111 -1.90 -9.59 0.27
C MET A 111 -0.80 -9.21 -0.72
N HIS A 112 -0.90 -8.05 -1.35
CA HIS A 112 0.13 -7.56 -2.27
C HIS A 112 1.44 -7.22 -1.55
N ASN A 113 1.40 -6.64 -0.35
CA ASN A 113 2.59 -6.28 0.41
C ASN A 113 3.46 -7.52 0.70
N GLN A 114 2.85 -8.70 0.85
CA GLN A 114 3.57 -9.98 0.95
C GLN A 114 4.51 -10.21 -0.25
N THR A 115 4.26 -9.59 -1.41
CA THR A 115 5.11 -9.71 -2.59
C THR A 115 6.43 -8.93 -2.49
N HIS A 116 6.52 -7.92 -1.63
CA HIS A 116 7.75 -7.15 -1.42
C HIS A 116 8.73 -7.81 -0.45
N HIS A 117 8.29 -8.82 0.31
CA HIS A 117 9.18 -9.55 1.20
C HIS A 117 10.16 -10.43 0.39
N PRO A 118 11.47 -10.38 0.71
CA PRO A 118 12.45 -11.28 0.09
C PRO A 118 12.16 -12.73 0.50
N ARG A 119 12.47 -13.67 -0.40
CA ARG A 119 12.32 -15.11 -0.13
C ARG A 119 13.53 -15.61 0.65
N ASN A 120 13.53 -15.37 1.96
CA ASN A 120 14.65 -15.74 2.84
C ASN A 120 14.40 -17.02 3.65
N LEU A 121 13.20 -17.59 3.56
CA LEU A 121 12.87 -18.81 4.28
C LEU A 121 13.08 -20.01 3.39
N GLU A 122 14.14 -20.78 3.64
CA GLU A 122 14.36 -22.07 3.01
C GLU A 122 13.33 -23.09 3.49
N CYS A 123 12.87 -23.91 2.56
CA CYS A 123 12.03 -25.06 2.87
C CYS A 123 12.80 -26.04 3.75
N TYR A 124 12.14 -26.61 4.75
CA TYR A 124 12.80 -27.58 5.62
C TYR A 124 13.13 -28.90 4.91
N GLY A 125 12.46 -29.20 3.79
CA GLY A 125 12.67 -30.46 3.05
C GLY A 125 13.23 -30.30 1.63
N CYS A 126 13.53 -29.08 1.16
CA CYS A 126 14.08 -28.87 -0.18
C CYS A 126 14.78 -27.51 -0.31
N GLU A 127 15.36 -27.23 -1.47
CA GLU A 127 16.12 -25.99 -1.73
C GLU A 127 15.23 -24.78 -2.14
N GLN A 128 13.90 -24.94 -2.12
CA GLN A 128 12.98 -23.84 -2.47
C GLN A 128 12.89 -22.80 -1.35
N THR A 129 12.78 -21.53 -1.72
CA THR A 129 12.66 -20.41 -0.77
C THR A 129 11.28 -19.73 -0.81
N PHE A 130 10.85 -19.25 0.35
CA PHE A 130 9.52 -18.68 0.59
C PHE A 130 9.60 -17.33 1.30
N LYS A 131 8.54 -16.53 1.15
CA LYS A 131 8.42 -15.20 1.76
C LYS A 131 7.87 -15.24 3.18
N SER A 132 7.10 -16.29 3.50
CA SER A 132 6.45 -16.49 4.80
C SER A 132 6.46 -17.97 5.18
N PHE A 133 6.27 -18.26 6.46
CA PHE A 133 6.21 -19.63 6.96
C PHE A 133 4.92 -20.33 6.51
N SER A 134 3.80 -19.60 6.47
CA SER A 134 2.55 -20.10 5.89
C SER A 134 2.73 -20.53 4.42
N GLY A 135 3.46 -19.75 3.60
CA GLY A 135 3.74 -20.09 2.20
C GLY A 135 4.57 -21.36 2.03
N MET A 136 5.57 -21.58 2.89
CA MET A 136 6.33 -22.82 2.93
C MET A 136 5.45 -24.01 3.36
N LEU A 137 4.62 -23.84 4.40
CA LEU A 137 3.68 -24.88 4.82
C LEU A 137 2.67 -25.24 3.72
N ILE A 138 2.19 -24.28 2.94
CA ILE A 138 1.32 -24.54 1.78
C ILE A 138 2.06 -25.45 0.80
N HIS A 139 3.31 -25.14 0.45
CA HIS A 139 4.14 -25.97 -0.42
C HIS A 139 4.28 -27.41 0.10
N LEU A 140 4.54 -27.57 1.41
CA LEU A 140 4.63 -28.88 2.06
C LEU A 140 3.28 -29.60 2.07
N GLU A 141 2.18 -28.94 2.48
CA GLU A 141 0.85 -29.55 2.59
C GLU A 141 0.26 -29.97 1.25
N PHE A 142 0.62 -29.30 0.14
CA PHE A 142 0.22 -29.72 -1.20
C PHE A 142 0.98 -30.95 -1.72
N GLY A 143 2.05 -31.39 -1.04
CA GLY A 143 2.82 -32.55 -1.46
C GLY A 143 3.75 -32.30 -2.66
N ASN A 144 4.01 -31.03 -2.99
CA ASN A 144 4.89 -30.66 -4.11
C ASN A 144 6.38 -30.59 -3.70
N CYS A 145 6.71 -30.97 -2.46
CA CYS A 145 8.06 -30.93 -1.94
C CYS A 145 8.85 -32.18 -2.34
N SER A 146 10.11 -32.01 -2.75
CA SER A 146 11.00 -33.13 -3.08
C SER A 146 11.34 -34.02 -1.89
N SER A 147 11.18 -33.55 -0.64
CA SER A 147 11.27 -34.42 0.55
C SER A 147 10.15 -35.46 0.67
N GLY A 148 9.10 -35.35 -0.15
CA GLY A 148 7.88 -36.15 -0.01
C GLY A 148 7.02 -35.76 1.21
N THR A 149 7.34 -34.64 1.88
CA THR A 149 6.47 -34.10 2.93
C THR A 149 5.14 -33.65 2.32
N ASP A 150 4.05 -34.05 2.97
CA ASP A 150 2.67 -33.79 2.56
C ASP A 150 1.81 -33.28 3.73
N LYS A 151 0.52 -33.05 3.46
CA LYS A 151 -0.46 -32.68 4.50
C LYS A 151 -0.49 -33.64 5.68
N SER A 152 -0.39 -34.95 5.45
CA SER A 152 -0.49 -35.98 6.49
C SER A 152 0.71 -35.92 7.44
N ARG A 153 1.92 -35.73 6.91
CA ARG A 153 3.14 -35.55 7.70
C ARG A 153 3.06 -34.27 8.54
N ILE A 154 2.67 -33.14 7.96
CA ILE A 154 2.51 -31.88 8.69
C ILE A 154 1.49 -32.02 9.82
N TYR A 155 0.35 -32.67 9.56
CA TYR A 155 -0.66 -32.95 10.57
C TYR A 155 -0.08 -33.77 11.74
N LYS A 156 0.61 -34.87 11.45
CA LYS A 156 1.24 -35.71 12.47
C LYS A 156 2.25 -34.94 13.31
N LEU A 157 3.12 -34.15 12.69
CA LEU A 157 4.11 -33.32 13.39
C LEU A 157 3.43 -32.31 14.33
N ALA A 158 2.37 -31.65 13.87
CA ALA A 158 1.63 -30.70 14.69
C ALA A 158 1.01 -31.36 15.94
N HIS A 159 0.53 -32.61 15.83
CA HIS A 159 -0.04 -33.38 16.95
C HIS A 159 1.00 -34.09 17.84
N GLN A 160 2.25 -34.23 17.37
CA GLN A 160 3.37 -34.76 18.16
C GLN A 160 4.05 -33.69 19.02
N CYS A 161 4.00 -32.42 18.61
CA CYS A 161 4.58 -31.34 19.39
C CYS A 161 3.92 -31.22 20.78
N TYR A 162 4.75 -31.04 21.81
CA TYR A 162 4.32 -30.95 23.22
C TYR A 162 3.34 -29.79 23.51
N GLN A 163 3.30 -28.77 22.64
CA GLN A 163 2.39 -27.63 22.78
C GLN A 163 1.01 -27.86 22.13
N ARG A 164 0.74 -29.04 21.54
CA ARG A 164 -0.48 -29.30 20.73
C ARG A 164 -1.78 -28.80 21.34
N LYS A 165 -1.99 -29.00 22.65
CA LYS A 165 -3.22 -28.63 23.37
C LYS A 165 -3.61 -27.15 23.23
N LYS A 166 -2.68 -26.27 22.84
CA LYS A 166 -2.92 -24.83 22.69
C LYS A 166 -3.45 -24.42 21.33
N TYR A 167 -3.24 -25.24 20.30
CA TYR A 167 -3.59 -24.89 18.93
C TYR A 167 -4.27 -26.02 18.17
N THR A 168 -4.36 -27.23 18.72
CA THR A 168 -5.13 -28.34 18.14
C THR A 168 -6.51 -28.46 18.79
N THR A 169 -7.47 -28.93 18.01
CA THR A 169 -8.83 -29.21 18.45
C THR A 169 -9.09 -30.72 18.39
N GLY A 170 -10.27 -31.17 18.81
CA GLY A 170 -10.76 -32.52 18.56
C GLY A 170 -11.65 -32.62 17.31
N ASP A 171 -11.75 -31.56 16.52
CA ASP A 171 -12.55 -31.50 15.29
C ASP A 171 -11.68 -31.83 14.08
N ASP A 172 -12.03 -32.88 13.35
CA ASP A 172 -11.30 -33.30 12.15
C ASP A 172 -11.45 -32.33 10.97
N LEU A 173 -12.52 -31.53 10.93
CA LEU A 173 -12.73 -30.51 9.88
C LEU A 173 -11.87 -29.27 10.14
N HIS A 174 -11.77 -28.86 11.40
CA HIS A 174 -10.97 -27.72 11.84
C HIS A 174 -10.02 -28.10 12.97
N PRO A 175 -8.99 -28.92 12.68
CA PRO A 175 -8.09 -29.44 13.69
C PRO A 175 -7.22 -28.38 14.35
N TYR A 176 -7.19 -27.15 13.82
CA TYR A 176 -6.37 -26.06 14.34
C TYR A 176 -7.20 -24.88 14.81
N LYS A 177 -6.84 -24.31 15.96
CA LYS A 177 -7.42 -23.10 16.55
C LYS A 177 -6.32 -22.08 16.85
N CYS A 178 -6.61 -20.80 16.63
CA CYS A 178 -5.72 -19.74 17.05
C CYS A 178 -5.64 -19.66 18.59
N PRO A 179 -4.45 -19.63 19.20
CA PRO A 179 -4.34 -19.44 20.64
C PRO A 179 -4.74 -18.04 21.13
N GLY A 180 -4.72 -17.04 20.24
CA GLY A 180 -4.99 -15.64 20.55
C GLY A 180 -6.41 -15.17 20.27
N CYS A 181 -7.22 -15.94 19.54
CA CYS A 181 -8.59 -15.58 19.20
C CYS A 181 -9.46 -16.82 18.98
N ASP A 182 -10.75 -16.66 18.70
CA ASP A 182 -11.68 -17.77 18.53
C ASP A 182 -11.82 -18.26 17.08
N SER A 183 -10.73 -18.17 16.30
CA SER A 183 -10.71 -18.58 14.89
C SER A 183 -10.14 -19.99 14.70
N TRP A 184 -10.67 -20.71 13.70
CA TRP A 184 -10.44 -22.13 13.46
C TRP A 184 -10.03 -22.40 12.00
N TYR A 185 -9.20 -23.41 11.77
CA TYR A 185 -8.57 -23.67 10.46
C TYR A 185 -8.49 -25.15 10.14
N SER A 186 -8.73 -25.48 8.88
CA SER A 186 -8.65 -26.85 8.33
C SER A 186 -7.22 -27.29 7.98
N ARG A 187 -6.27 -26.35 7.98
CA ARG A 187 -4.86 -26.56 7.64
C ARG A 187 -3.95 -25.77 8.58
N LEU A 188 -2.73 -26.27 8.79
CA LEU A 188 -1.78 -25.58 9.65
C LEU A 188 -1.29 -24.30 8.97
N SER A 189 -1.13 -24.33 7.64
CA SER A 189 -0.84 -23.15 6.84
C SER A 189 -1.83 -22.00 7.07
N GLY A 190 -3.13 -22.30 7.14
CA GLY A 190 -4.18 -21.31 7.39
C GLY A 190 -4.07 -20.65 8.76
N LEU A 191 -3.74 -21.42 9.80
CA LEU A 191 -3.48 -20.88 11.14
C LEU A 191 -2.28 -19.93 11.15
N TYR A 192 -1.18 -20.30 10.52
CA TYR A 192 0.00 -19.44 10.44
C TYR A 192 -0.24 -18.20 9.59
N GLN A 193 -0.95 -18.32 8.47
CA GLN A 193 -1.30 -17.17 7.64
C GLN A 193 -2.12 -16.15 8.43
N HIS A 194 -3.13 -16.61 9.19
CA HIS A 194 -3.87 -15.73 10.08
C HIS A 194 -2.99 -15.04 11.12
N ALA A 195 -2.10 -15.79 11.79
CA ALA A 195 -1.22 -15.22 12.79
C ALA A 195 -0.21 -14.21 12.19
N GLU A 196 0.24 -14.43 10.95
CA GLU A 196 1.11 -13.49 10.21
C GLU A 196 0.36 -12.21 9.80
N ASP A 197 -0.92 -12.31 9.42
CA ASP A 197 -1.71 -11.20 8.86
C ASP A 197 -2.50 -10.38 9.90
N VAL A 198 -2.69 -10.89 11.12
CA VAL A 198 -3.48 -10.25 12.18
C VAL A 198 -2.57 -9.75 13.31
N PRO A 199 -2.42 -8.43 13.52
CA PRO A 199 -1.50 -7.87 14.51
C PRO A 199 -1.71 -8.35 15.95
N GLY A 200 -2.96 -8.65 16.35
CA GLY A 200 -3.25 -9.19 17.68
C GLY A 200 -2.87 -10.66 17.86
N CYS A 201 -2.61 -11.38 16.77
CA CYS A 201 -2.27 -12.81 16.78
C CYS A 201 -0.80 -13.08 16.45
N SER A 202 -0.09 -12.10 15.89
CA SER A 202 1.32 -12.24 15.49
C SER A 202 2.26 -12.48 16.68
N GLU A 203 1.90 -12.01 17.89
CA GLU A 203 2.69 -12.28 19.09
C GLU A 203 2.90 -13.78 19.36
N TRP A 204 2.00 -14.65 18.88
CA TRP A 204 2.10 -16.10 19.10
C TRP A 204 3.17 -16.77 18.25
N LEU A 205 3.64 -16.08 17.21
CA LEU A 205 4.75 -16.49 16.34
C LEU A 205 6.11 -16.21 16.97
N GLU A 206 6.17 -15.37 18.00
CA GLU A 206 7.41 -14.99 18.69
C GLU A 206 7.78 -15.95 19.83
N ALA A 207 9.06 -16.23 19.99
CA ALA A 207 9.53 -17.03 21.12
C ALA A 207 9.23 -16.31 22.45
N PRO A 208 8.77 -17.03 23.50
CA PRO A 208 8.67 -18.47 23.67
C PRO A 208 7.24 -19.03 23.50
N LYS A 209 6.41 -18.42 22.65
CA LYS A 209 4.99 -18.78 22.48
C LYS A 209 4.82 -20.07 21.69
N CYS A 210 3.59 -20.60 21.68
CA CYS A 210 3.35 -21.97 21.24
C CYS A 210 3.53 -22.19 19.73
N LEU A 211 3.19 -21.22 18.88
CA LEU A 211 3.40 -21.36 17.44
C LEU A 211 4.89 -21.22 17.09
N ALA A 212 5.62 -20.32 17.74
CA ALA A 212 7.10 -20.27 17.62
C ALA A 212 7.75 -21.63 17.93
N LYS A 213 7.32 -22.28 19.02
CA LYS A 213 7.79 -23.60 19.44
C LYS A 213 7.39 -24.71 18.47
N LEU A 214 6.19 -24.65 17.91
CA LEU A 214 5.75 -25.59 16.88
C LEU A 214 6.58 -25.45 15.61
N ARG A 215 6.81 -24.22 15.15
CA ARG A 215 7.66 -23.96 13.99
C ARG A 215 9.06 -24.55 14.17
N HIS A 216 9.68 -24.31 15.33
CA HIS A 216 10.98 -24.90 15.65
C HIS A 216 10.94 -26.43 15.70
N PHE A 217 9.89 -27.03 16.27
CA PHE A 217 9.71 -28.48 16.28
C PHE A 217 9.59 -29.06 14.87
N ILE A 218 8.83 -28.42 13.97
CA ILE A 218 8.70 -28.89 12.57
C ILE A 218 10.05 -28.83 11.86
N TRP A 219 10.87 -27.79 12.09
CA TRP A 219 12.21 -27.68 11.53
C TRP A 219 13.15 -28.82 11.97
N LEU A 220 13.05 -29.28 13.21
CA LEU A 220 13.88 -30.39 13.70
C LEU A 220 13.47 -31.77 13.14
N MET A 221 12.28 -31.90 12.55
CA MET A 221 11.67 -33.18 12.20
C MET A 221 11.50 -33.39 10.68
N ILE A 222 11.81 -32.39 9.87
CA ILE A 222 11.83 -32.44 8.40
C ILE A 222 13.28 -32.29 7.98
#